data_AF-A0AAD5ELQ0-F1
#
_entry.id   AF-A0AAD5ELQ0-F1
#
_cell.length_a   1.000
_cell.length_b   1.000
_cell.length_c   1.000
_cell.angle_alpha   90.00
_cell.angle_beta   90.00
_cell.angle_gamma   90.00
#
_symmetry.space_group_name_H-M   'P 1'
#
loop_
_entity.id
_entity.type
_entity.pdbx_description
1 polymer ?
#
loop_
_entity_poly.entity_id
_entity_poly.type
_entity_poly.pdbx_seq_one_letter_code
_entity_poly.pdbx_strand_id
1 'polypeptide(L)'
;MFFKSQLAIEFAYRFAAHSAGTWVFWVHASTQARVIEGFKTIADQVKLIGCNQPEVDVLQIVFDWLSNDRNGKWLLVLDSADDYDVFYGASGNVKDGRPLAIYLPQGQNGCIILTTRNKDLAFRLTSDY
;
A
#
# COMPACT_ATOMS: atom_id res chain seq x y z
N MET A 1 7.69 18.35 9.31
CA MET A 1 7.37 16.95 8.99
C MET A 1 5.86 16.66 9.01
N PHE A 2 5.03 17.38 9.76
CA PHE A 2 3.59 17.10 9.95
C PHE A 2 2.63 17.41 8.78
N PHE A 3 2.99 18.33 7.87
CA PHE A 3 2.03 18.82 6.87
C PHE A 3 1.65 17.81 5.77
N LYS A 4 2.55 16.86 5.43
CA LYS A 4 2.29 15.90 4.34
C LYS A 4 1.26 14.85 4.76
N SER A 5 1.43 14.26 5.95
CA SER A 5 0.47 13.30 6.50
C SER A 5 -0.89 13.97 6.74
N GLN A 6 -0.92 15.22 7.21
CA GLN A 6 -2.18 15.96 7.37
C GLN A 6 -2.91 16.20 6.04
N LEU A 7 -2.18 16.52 4.97
CA LEU A 7 -2.75 16.67 3.62
C LEU A 7 -3.27 15.32 3.08
N ALA A 8 -2.55 14.22 3.34
CA ALA A 8 -3.01 12.89 2.98
C ALA A 8 -4.31 12.51 3.71
N ILE A 9 -4.44 12.86 4.99
CA ILE A 9 -5.69 12.68 5.77
C ILE A 9 -6.84 13.47 5.13
N GLU A 10 -6.62 14.75 4.83
CA GLU A 10 -7.66 15.60 4.22
C GLU A 10 -8.09 15.07 2.85
N PHE A 11 -7.13 14.64 2.03
CA PHE A 11 -7.43 14.02 0.75
C PHE A 11 -8.23 12.73 0.92
N ALA A 12 -7.79 11.83 1.80
CA ALA A 12 -8.47 10.57 2.05
C ALA A 12 -9.92 10.77 2.51
N TYR A 13 -10.14 11.76 3.39
CA TYR A 13 -11.47 12.13 3.84
C TYR A 13 -12.35 12.63 2.68
N ARG A 14 -11.81 13.51 1.83
CA ARG A 14 -12.54 13.99 0.64
C ARG A 14 -12.82 12.85 -0.34
N PHE A 15 -11.85 12.00 -0.61
CA PHE A 15 -12.01 10.87 -1.51
C PHE A 15 -13.13 9.92 -1.05
N ALA A 16 -13.15 9.58 0.24
CA ALA A 16 -14.21 8.79 0.84
C ALA A 16 -15.59 9.48 0.79
N ALA A 17 -15.65 10.80 0.99
CA ALA A 17 -16.89 11.57 0.98
C ALA A 17 -17.52 11.70 -0.42
N HIS A 18 -16.72 11.67 -1.50
CA HIS A 18 -17.22 11.84 -2.88
C HIS A 18 -17.68 10.54 -3.55
N SER A 19 -17.45 9.38 -2.94
CA SER A 19 -17.78 8.09 -3.56
C SER A 19 -18.16 7.06 -2.50
N ALA A 20 -19.48 6.96 -2.24
CA ALA A 20 -20.03 5.90 -1.41
C ALA A 20 -19.57 4.53 -1.94
N GLY A 21 -19.00 3.69 -1.05
CA GLY A 21 -18.48 2.37 -1.41
C GLY A 21 -17.00 2.33 -1.83
N THR A 22 -16.22 3.35 -1.49
CA THR A 22 -14.78 3.40 -1.76
C THR A 22 -13.97 2.99 -0.53
N TRP A 23 -12.95 2.14 -0.72
CA TRP A 23 -12.06 1.70 0.35
C TRP A 23 -10.95 2.71 0.60
N VAL A 24 -10.58 2.90 1.87
CA VAL A 24 -9.40 3.69 2.26
C VAL A 24 -8.55 2.84 3.18
N PHE A 25 -7.35 2.51 2.71
CA PHE A 25 -6.37 1.70 3.43
C PHE A 25 -5.21 2.58 3.85
N TRP A 26 -4.82 2.51 5.13
CA TRP A 26 -3.69 3.27 5.66
C TRP A 26 -2.61 2.31 6.15
N VAL A 27 -1.41 2.43 5.58
CA VAL A 27 -0.27 1.58 5.88
C VAL A 27 0.91 2.45 6.28
N HIS A 28 1.50 2.14 7.43
CA HIS A 28 2.72 2.79 7.89
C HIS A 28 3.93 2.13 7.23
N ALA A 29 4.65 2.88 6.39
CA ALA A 29 5.68 2.37 5.49
C ALA A 29 7.12 2.67 5.98
N SER A 30 7.31 2.84 7.28
CA SER A 30 8.64 3.11 7.86
C SER A 30 9.59 1.91 7.84
N THR A 31 9.06 0.69 7.78
CA THR A 31 9.84 -0.56 7.69
C THR A 31 9.07 -1.61 6.90
N GLN A 32 9.76 -2.60 6.32
CA GLN A 32 9.11 -3.70 5.60
C GLN A 32 8.10 -4.47 6.46
N ALA A 33 8.44 -4.73 7.73
CA ALA A 33 7.55 -5.43 8.67
C ALA A 33 6.23 -4.68 8.87
N ARG A 34 6.27 -3.34 8.94
CA ARG A 34 5.06 -2.50 9.07
C ARG A 34 4.22 -2.48 7.80
N VAL A 35 4.86 -2.52 6.63
CA VAL A 35 4.12 -2.66 5.36
C VAL A 35 3.39 -4.02 5.33
N ILE A 36 4.08 -5.10 5.67
CA ILE A 36 3.48 -6.45 5.72
C ILE A 36 2.33 -6.52 6.73
N GLU A 37 2.48 -5.92 7.91
CA GLU A 37 1.41 -5.80 8.92
C GLU A 37 0.20 -5.00 8.39
N GLY A 38 0.45 -3.92 7.66
CA GLY A 38 -0.59 -3.15 6.99
C GLY A 38 -1.35 -3.97 5.95
N PHE A 39 -0.63 -4.73 5.12
CA PHE A 39 -1.25 -5.61 4.12
C PHE A 39 -2.07 -6.74 4.75
N LYS A 40 -1.62 -7.32 5.87
CA LYS A 40 -2.45 -8.26 6.66
C LYS A 40 -3.74 -7.61 7.14
N THR A 41 -3.65 -6.39 7.65
CA THR A 41 -4.82 -5.62 8.08
C THR A 41 -5.81 -5.38 6.93
N ILE A 42 -5.30 -5.05 5.73
CA ILE A 42 -6.14 -4.91 4.52
C ILE A 42 -6.83 -6.23 4.20
N ALA A 43 -6.08 -7.35 4.19
CA ALA A 43 -6.63 -8.67 3.91
C ALA A 43 -7.79 -9.04 4.85
N ASP A 44 -7.63 -8.75 6.14
CA ASP A 44 -8.69 -8.94 7.13
C ASP A 44 -9.90 -8.03 6.86
N GLN A 45 -9.69 -6.75 6.54
CA GLN A 45 -10.76 -5.78 6.25
C GLN A 45 -11.61 -6.19 5.05
N VAL A 46 -10.97 -6.69 3.99
CA VAL A 46 -11.65 -7.17 2.78
C VAL A 46 -12.09 -8.64 2.89
N LYS A 47 -11.90 -9.25 4.07
CA LYS A 47 -12.31 -10.62 4.41
C LYS A 47 -11.73 -11.68 3.47
N LEU A 48 -10.46 -11.54 3.11
CA LEU A 48 -9.73 -12.54 2.34
C LEU A 48 -9.48 -13.79 3.18
N ILE A 49 -10.13 -14.90 2.82
CA ILE A 49 -10.01 -16.16 3.56
C ILE A 49 -8.61 -16.75 3.37
N GLY A 50 -7.98 -17.18 4.47
CA GLY A 50 -6.69 -17.90 4.43
C GLY A 50 -5.45 -17.01 4.49
N CYS A 51 -5.58 -15.68 4.56
CA CYS A 51 -4.42 -14.75 4.57
C CYS A 51 -3.52 -14.86 5.82
N ASN A 52 -3.99 -15.52 6.87
CA ASN A 52 -3.24 -15.72 8.12
C ASN A 52 -2.38 -17.00 8.13
N GLN A 53 -2.39 -17.77 7.05
CA GLN A 53 -1.55 -18.96 6.92
C GLN A 53 -0.09 -18.57 6.64
N PRO A 54 0.90 -19.19 7.33
CA PRO A 54 2.32 -18.87 7.13
C PRO A 54 2.82 -19.21 5.72
N GLU A 55 2.16 -20.14 5.02
CA GLU A 55 2.41 -20.49 3.62
C GLU A 55 1.88 -19.46 2.60
N VAL A 56 1.05 -18.52 3.01
CA VAL A 56 0.45 -17.53 2.11
C VAL A 56 1.31 -16.27 1.97
N ASP A 57 1.55 -15.84 0.72
CA ASP A 57 2.11 -14.53 0.44
C ASP A 57 1.00 -13.47 0.48
N VAL A 58 0.82 -12.87 1.67
CA VAL A 58 -0.21 -11.85 1.89
C VAL A 58 -0.07 -10.65 0.96
N LEU A 59 1.16 -10.31 0.53
CA LEU A 59 1.39 -9.20 -0.38
C LEU A 59 0.78 -9.49 -1.74
N GLN A 60 0.98 -10.72 -2.24
CA GLN A 60 0.42 -11.17 -3.51
C GLN A 60 -1.12 -11.17 -3.47
N ILE A 61 -1.73 -11.72 -2.43
CA ILE A 61 -3.21 -11.81 -2.37
C ILE A 61 -3.85 -10.42 -2.30
N VAL A 62 -3.29 -9.50 -1.52
CA VAL A 62 -3.81 -8.13 -1.46
C VAL A 62 -3.56 -7.40 -2.78
N PHE A 63 -2.41 -7.58 -3.41
CA PHE A 63 -2.14 -7.05 -4.74
C PHE A 63 -3.18 -7.53 -5.77
N ASP A 64 -3.48 -8.83 -5.79
CA ASP A 64 -4.47 -9.41 -6.70
C ASP A 64 -5.87 -8.85 -6.44
N TRP A 65 -6.23 -8.67 -5.17
CA TRP A 65 -7.50 -8.08 -4.77
C TRP A 65 -7.61 -6.62 -5.22
N LEU A 66 -6.58 -5.81 -4.98
CA LEU A 66 -6.56 -4.40 -5.39
C LEU A 66 -6.51 -4.23 -6.91
N SER A 67 -5.92 -5.18 -7.63
CA SER A 67 -5.83 -5.16 -9.10
C SER A 67 -7.14 -5.59 -9.79
N ASN A 68 -8.10 -6.14 -9.05
CA ASN A 68 -9.36 -6.61 -9.61
C ASN A 68 -10.43 -5.51 -9.57
N ASP A 69 -10.77 -5.00 -10.75
CA ASP A 69 -11.77 -3.93 -10.94
C ASP A 69 -13.16 -4.24 -10.36
N ARG A 70 -13.49 -5.52 -10.15
CA ARG A 70 -14.77 -5.93 -9.53
C ARG A 70 -14.84 -5.61 -8.04
N ASN A 71 -13.71 -5.35 -7.39
CA ASN A 71 -13.64 -5.06 -5.95
C ASN A 71 -13.92 -3.60 -5.59
N GLY A 72 -14.19 -2.77 -6.60
CA GLY A 72 -14.55 -1.37 -6.42
C GLY A 72 -13.34 -0.45 -6.30
N LYS A 73 -13.61 0.82 -6.00
CA LYS A 73 -12.57 1.85 -5.91
C LYS A 73 -11.84 1.77 -4.58
N TRP A 74 -10.56 2.09 -4.59
CA TRP A 74 -9.75 2.12 -3.38
C TRP A 74 -8.69 3.23 -3.40
N LEU A 75 -8.32 3.65 -2.20
CA LEU A 75 -7.18 4.53 -1.93
C LEU A 75 -6.26 3.83 -0.93
N LEU A 76 -4.99 3.66 -1.30
CA LEU A 76 -3.94 3.14 -0.42
C LEU A 76 -3.00 4.28 -0.04
N VAL A 77 -2.92 4.58 1.26
CA VAL A 77 -2.00 5.57 1.81
C VAL A 77 -0.80 4.86 2.42
N LEU A 78 0.38 5.11 1.87
CA LEU A 78 1.67 4.66 2.38
C LEU A 78 2.33 5.83 3.12
N ASP A 79 2.18 5.86 4.44
CA ASP A 79 2.65 6.97 5.26
C ASP A 79 4.06 6.71 5.81
N SER A 80 4.89 7.76 5.86
CA SER A 80 6.26 7.70 6.41
C SER A 80 7.19 6.74 5.65
N ALA A 81 7.03 6.65 4.33
CA ALA A 81 7.84 5.87 3.41
C ALA A 81 9.20 6.55 3.14
N ASP A 82 10.07 6.63 4.14
CA ASP A 82 11.33 7.40 4.03
C ASP A 82 12.53 6.55 3.57
N ASP A 83 12.49 5.25 3.82
CA ASP A 83 13.59 4.32 3.58
C ASP A 83 13.42 3.62 2.22
N TYR A 84 14.43 3.74 1.36
CA TYR A 84 14.45 3.16 0.02
C TYR A 84 14.42 1.64 0.05
N ASP A 85 15.13 1.04 1.02
CA ASP A 85 15.27 -0.41 1.13
C ASP A 85 13.98 -1.08 1.58
N VAL A 86 13.03 -0.32 2.13
CA VAL A 86 11.68 -0.82 2.38
C VAL A 86 11.04 -1.28 1.08
N PHE A 87 11.13 -0.49 0.01
CA PHE A 87 10.46 -0.78 -1.25
C PHE A 87 11.30 -1.57 -2.23
N TYR A 88 12.61 -1.30 -2.26
CA TYR A 88 13.52 -1.82 -3.29
C TYR A 88 14.63 -2.73 -2.74
N GLY A 89 14.74 -2.87 -1.42
CA GLY A 89 15.70 -3.77 -0.79
C GLY A 89 15.27 -5.24 -0.93
N ALA A 90 16.25 -6.13 -1.03
CA ALA A 90 16.00 -7.57 -0.96
C ALA A 90 15.46 -7.92 0.44
N SER A 91 14.19 -8.30 0.53
CA SER A 91 13.57 -8.63 1.81
C SER A 91 13.92 -10.05 2.23
N GLY A 92 14.43 -10.23 3.45
CA GLY A 92 14.53 -11.54 4.09
C GLY A 92 13.18 -12.13 4.53
N ASN A 93 12.10 -11.34 4.47
CA ASN A 93 10.76 -11.72 4.93
C ASN A 93 9.73 -11.89 3.79
N VAL A 94 10.07 -11.51 2.55
CA VAL A 94 9.25 -11.81 1.36
C VAL A 94 9.76 -13.12 0.77
N LYS A 95 8.84 -14.05 0.52
CA LYS A 95 9.16 -15.46 0.21
C LYS A 95 10.12 -15.66 -0.96
N ASP A 96 10.15 -14.70 -1.89
CA ASP A 96 10.92 -14.80 -3.13
C ASP A 96 12.04 -13.73 -3.23
N GLY A 97 12.32 -12.98 -2.15
CA GLY A 97 13.29 -11.88 -2.17
C GLY A 97 12.91 -10.71 -3.09
N ARG A 98 11.67 -10.71 -3.59
CA ARG A 98 11.16 -9.69 -4.51
C ARG A 98 10.96 -8.35 -3.78
N PRO A 99 11.26 -7.21 -4.44
CA PRO A 99 11.03 -5.88 -3.87
C PRO A 99 9.55 -5.65 -3.51
N LEU A 100 9.24 -4.94 -2.41
CA LEU A 100 7.85 -4.61 -2.08
C LEU A 100 7.16 -3.74 -3.16
N ALA A 101 7.93 -2.95 -3.90
CA ALA A 101 7.41 -2.08 -4.96
C ALA A 101 6.59 -2.84 -6.03
N ILE A 102 6.89 -4.12 -6.29
CA ILE A 102 6.14 -4.90 -7.30
C ILE A 102 4.71 -5.23 -6.85
N TYR A 103 4.45 -5.17 -5.55
CA TYR A 103 3.13 -5.44 -4.96
C TYR A 103 2.31 -4.16 -4.80
N LEU A 104 2.72 -3.06 -5.44
CA LEU A 104 1.93 -1.83 -5.56
C LEU A 104 1.13 -1.90 -6.86
N PRO A 105 -0.19 -2.10 -6.78
CA PRO A 105 -1.04 -2.29 -7.96
C PRO A 105 -1.15 -1.02 -8.79
N GLN A 106 -1.12 -1.19 -10.11
CA GLN A 106 -1.42 -0.15 -11.09
C GLN A 106 -2.77 -0.48 -11.72
N GLY A 107 -3.78 0.36 -11.48
CA GLY A 107 -5.14 0.10 -11.96
C GLY A 107 -6.00 1.37 -12.00
N GLN A 108 -7.01 1.37 -12.85
CA GLN A 108 -7.88 2.56 -13.06
C GLN A 108 -8.80 2.84 -11.87
N ASN A 109 -9.10 1.83 -11.05
CA ASN A 109 -9.98 1.96 -9.90
C ASN A 109 -9.23 2.29 -8.60
N GLY A 110 -7.91 2.40 -8.66
CA GLY A 110 -7.04 2.57 -7.50
C GLY A 110 -6.25 3.86 -7.52
N CYS A 111 -5.99 4.41 -6.34
CA CYS A 111 -5.04 5.50 -6.15
C CYS A 111 -4.10 5.17 -5.00
N ILE A 112 -2.82 5.50 -5.16
CA ILE A 112 -1.81 5.37 -4.10
C ILE A 112 -1.34 6.77 -3.72
N ILE A 113 -1.35 7.08 -2.43
CA ILE A 113 -0.73 8.28 -1.86
C ILE A 113 0.46 7.86 -1.04
N LEU A 114 1.63 8.36 -1.41
CA LEU A 114 2.86 8.16 -0.67
C LEU A 114 3.21 9.44 0.09
N THR A 115 3.47 9.33 1.39
CA THR A 115 4.13 10.41 2.14
C THR A 115 5.58 10.01 2.42
N THR A 116 6.50 10.85 1.96
CA THR A 116 7.93 10.60 2.12
C THR A 116 8.69 11.91 2.27
N ARG A 117 9.81 11.86 3.00
CA ARG A 117 10.86 12.88 3.04
C ARG A 117 11.97 12.61 2.02
N ASN A 118 12.02 11.42 1.46
CA ASN A 118 13.03 10.99 0.51
C ASN A 118 12.57 11.29 -0.92
N LYS A 119 13.19 12.30 -1.54
CA LYS A 119 12.83 12.74 -2.90
C LYS A 119 13.19 11.72 -3.97
N ASP A 120 14.29 10.99 -3.80
CA ASP A 120 14.74 10.00 -4.77
C ASP A 120 13.79 8.80 -4.76
N LEU A 121 13.37 8.38 -3.57
CA LEU A 121 12.33 7.36 -3.42
C LEU A 121 11.00 7.82 -4.01
N ALA A 122 10.59 9.07 -3.77
CA ALA A 122 9.39 9.63 -4.39
C ALA A 122 9.48 9.56 -5.92
N PHE A 123 10.59 10.06 -6.50
CA PHE A 123 10.80 10.07 -7.94
C PHE A 123 10.80 8.66 -8.51
N ARG A 124 11.50 7.71 -7.86
CA ARG A 124 11.59 6.33 -8.33
C ARG A 124 10.22 5.67 -8.31
N LEU A 125 9.51 5.75 -7.18
CA LEU A 125 8.18 5.16 -7.07
C LEU A 125 7.23 5.77 -8.09
N THR A 126 7.26 7.08 -8.36
CA THR A 126 6.37 7.70 -9.36
C THR A 126 6.82 7.51 -10.81
N SER A 127 8.11 7.26 -11.07
CA SER A 127 8.65 7.05 -12.43
C SER A 127 8.47 5.62 -12.92
N ASP A 128 8.24 4.68 -11.99
CA ASP A 128 7.79 3.34 -12.30
C ASP A 128 6.25 3.31 -12.62
N TYR A 129 5.56 4.48 -12.63
CA TYR A 129 4.16 4.67 -13.10
C TYR A 129 4.10 5.36 -14.47
#